data_AF-A0A661YN29-F1
#
_entry.id   AF-A0A661YN29-F1
#
_cell.length_a   1.000
_cell.length_b   1.000
_cell.length_c   1.000
_cell.angle_alpha   90.00
_cell.angle_beta   90.00
_cell.angle_gamma   90.00
#
_symmetry.space_group_name_H-M   'P 1'
#
loop_
_entity.id
_entity.type
_entity.pdbx_description
1 polymer ?
#
loop_
_entity_poly.entity_id
_entity_poly.type
_entity_poly.pdbx_seq_one_letter_code
_entity_poly.pdbx_strand_id
1 'polypeptide(L)'
;MRSIFILFFLLIFNVTYAGSGVINFVETTVELSETGEATVKYIVQYRVISGEMHGFYFEGYDRLEIQGFLNESYASDDFGNKFKLDISKVSRGKWDIILADGKGVANGNITYVFYFRTNFNKAAYLANTISNEGDSLVVFNWSPNMWDQSHNMDHYTLKVILPQQAVQGVEGLREHYMGNNIIQTEKFVNEKFLIDYQKAESGKLIILFHKDNPGNLFDMRTQFYMPAEWFILSQTETIPYQEETTSYEDETYYEYDDYIIKPSGSRNDLLLWALGLGALFFFVVNRKHKSMVKAKAGMNDASWDSLDWTPPKLTLSHYHIDGKICLNLTPLEAAFYLEVPFKSIMSGMLTAMENEQILQVIVKSPLKVETFGTAEGHKLGEYETQLFNSLADDGEFSQQELEDLMNLIVKKIQKKAWDCDIEETKSYYRQMMGDWEEKNIPQEKRTQFRNERSNHLWYYWYYGNQPHWNYRYNDRNPHEYEYDIPIDMDHLSAPSLDIMENINVCHDACHSACHSACHSACHSACHSACHSACVSGGSH
;
A
#
# COMPACT_ATOMS: atom_id res chain seq x y z
N MET A 1 -48.24 7.94 -31.62
CA MET A 1 -47.57 8.25 -30.33
C MET A 1 -47.37 7.00 -29.48
N ARG A 2 -46.74 5.95 -30.01
CA ARG A 2 -46.26 4.77 -29.24
C ARG A 2 -44.90 4.27 -29.74
N SER A 3 -44.47 4.67 -30.94
CA SER A 3 -43.15 4.35 -31.50
C SER A 3 -42.04 5.36 -31.15
N ILE A 4 -42.37 6.52 -30.56
CA ILE A 4 -41.38 7.54 -30.13
C ILE A 4 -40.85 7.26 -28.72
N PHE A 5 -41.59 6.48 -27.91
CA PHE A 5 -41.16 6.12 -26.56
C PHE A 5 -40.09 5.02 -26.52
N ILE A 6 -40.00 4.20 -27.57
CA ILE A 6 -39.03 3.09 -27.66
C ILE A 6 -37.67 3.59 -28.17
N LEU A 7 -37.63 4.65 -28.99
CA LEU A 7 -36.37 5.20 -29.49
C LEU A 7 -35.63 6.07 -28.45
N PHE A 8 -36.35 6.65 -27.48
CA PHE A 8 -35.73 7.41 -26.38
C PHE A 8 -35.14 6.51 -25.29
N PHE A 9 -35.61 5.25 -25.19
CA PHE A 9 -35.11 4.27 -24.22
C PHE A 9 -33.83 3.55 -24.69
N LEU A 10 -33.55 3.54 -26.00
CA LEU A 10 -32.38 2.86 -26.60
C LEU A 10 -31.13 3.74 -26.71
N LEU A 11 -31.22 5.03 -26.34
CA LEU A 11 -30.09 5.99 -26.38
C LEU A 11 -29.52 6.35 -24.99
N ILE A 12 -30.00 5.72 -23.91
CA ILE A 12 -29.57 6.00 -22.52
C ILE A 12 -28.54 4.97 -21.99
N PHE A 13 -28.25 3.87 -22.69
CA PHE A 13 -27.35 2.82 -22.17
C PHE A 13 -26.07 2.61 -23.00
N ASN A 14 -25.37 3.70 -23.32
CA ASN A 14 -23.92 3.64 -23.54
C ASN A 14 -23.26 4.79 -22.78
N VAL A 15 -23.56 4.91 -21.48
CA VAL A 15 -22.57 5.46 -20.56
C VAL A 15 -21.49 4.40 -20.53
N THR A 16 -20.37 4.63 -21.23
CA THR A 16 -19.11 3.96 -20.88
C THR A 16 -18.88 4.31 -19.42
N TYR A 17 -19.20 3.38 -18.51
CA TYR A 17 -18.94 3.57 -17.09
C TYR A 17 -17.44 3.77 -16.96
N ALA A 18 -17.03 5.01 -16.65
CA ALA A 18 -15.70 5.25 -16.13
C ALA A 18 -15.59 4.40 -14.86
N GLY A 19 -14.53 3.58 -14.76
CA GLY A 19 -14.37 2.76 -13.58
C GLY A 19 -14.33 3.63 -12.33
N SER A 20 -14.92 3.14 -11.25
CA SER A 20 -14.90 3.79 -9.95
C SER A 20 -13.89 3.09 -9.05
N GLY A 21 -13.22 3.87 -8.21
CA GLY A 21 -12.34 3.36 -7.17
C GLY A 21 -12.51 4.14 -5.88
N VAL A 22 -12.14 3.51 -4.77
CA VAL A 22 -12.05 4.14 -3.44
C VAL A 22 -10.61 4.14 -2.99
N ILE A 23 -10.19 5.16 -2.25
CA ILE A 23 -8.79 5.27 -1.80
C ILE A 23 -8.59 4.43 -0.55
N ASN A 24 -7.59 3.55 -0.58
CA ASN A 24 -7.12 2.80 0.58
C ASN A 24 -6.20 3.67 1.43
N PHE A 25 -5.16 4.26 0.86
CA PHE A 25 -4.24 5.14 1.61
C PHE A 25 -3.61 6.20 0.73
N VAL A 26 -3.10 7.24 1.39
CA VAL A 26 -2.27 8.28 0.75
C VAL A 26 -1.01 8.54 1.57
N GLU A 27 0.13 8.50 0.89
CA GLU A 27 1.39 9.02 1.43
C GLU A 27 1.93 10.15 0.57
N THR A 28 2.24 11.28 1.22
CA THR A 28 2.85 12.44 0.60
C THR A 28 4.26 12.61 1.15
N THR A 29 5.26 12.74 0.28
CA THR A 29 6.62 13.10 0.66
C THR A 29 7.00 14.42 0.02
N VAL A 30 7.46 15.38 0.83
CA VAL A 30 7.98 16.66 0.36
C VAL A 30 9.48 16.67 0.63
N GLU A 31 10.29 16.66 -0.41
CA GLU A 31 11.73 16.92 -0.28
C GLU A 31 12.02 18.39 -0.50
N LEU A 32 12.36 19.11 0.58
CA LEU A 32 12.69 20.53 0.57
C LEU A 32 14.18 20.75 0.29
N SER A 33 14.46 21.75 -0.53
CA SER A 33 15.78 22.37 -0.64
C SER A 33 15.90 23.57 0.31
N GLU A 34 17.13 24.03 0.51
CA GLU A 34 17.42 25.23 1.32
C GLU A 34 16.70 26.48 0.78
N THR A 35 16.42 26.58 -0.52
CA THR A 35 15.77 27.76 -1.14
C THR A 35 14.24 27.70 -1.11
N GLY A 36 13.67 26.58 -0.65
CA GLY A 36 12.23 26.31 -0.67
C GLY A 36 11.70 25.75 -1.99
N GLU A 37 12.55 25.49 -2.99
CA GLU A 37 12.20 24.56 -4.07
C GLU A 37 11.99 23.16 -3.50
N ALA A 38 11.02 22.43 -4.05
CA ALA A 38 10.66 21.11 -3.54
C ALA A 38 10.29 20.14 -4.66
N THR A 39 10.58 18.86 -4.41
CA THR A 39 9.96 17.75 -5.15
C THR A 39 8.93 17.10 -4.24
N VAL A 40 7.69 17.00 -4.71
CA VAL A 40 6.58 16.37 -3.99
C VAL A 40 6.30 15.03 -4.65
N LYS A 41 6.28 13.96 -3.85
CA LYS A 41 5.88 12.60 -4.23
C LYS A 41 4.53 12.30 -3.58
N TYR A 42 3.59 11.80 -4.38
CA TYR A 42 2.39 11.16 -3.90
C TYR A 42 2.46 9.66 -4.16
N ILE A 43 2.01 8.88 -3.19
CA ILE A 43 1.66 7.47 -3.32
C ILE A 43 0.17 7.38 -2.96
N VAL A 44 -0.66 7.03 -3.93
CA VAL A 44 -2.12 6.97 -3.76
C VAL A 44 -2.58 5.61 -4.21
N GLN A 45 -3.11 4.81 -3.29
CA GLN A 45 -3.65 3.50 -3.62
C GLN A 45 -5.17 3.56 -3.74
N TYR A 46 -5.68 3.21 -4.92
CA TYR A 46 -7.09 3.01 -5.17
C TYR A 46 -7.43 1.53 -5.18
N ARG A 47 -8.54 1.14 -4.57
CA ARG A 47 -9.23 -0.12 -4.81
C ARG A 47 -10.29 0.08 -5.88
N VAL A 48 -10.23 -0.71 -6.94
CA VAL A 48 -11.21 -0.67 -8.03
C VAL A 48 -12.52 -1.28 -7.54
N ILE A 49 -13.61 -0.53 -7.65
CA ILE A 49 -14.96 -0.94 -7.23
C ILE A 49 -15.79 -1.43 -8.42
N SER A 50 -15.70 -0.76 -9.57
CA SER A 50 -16.43 -1.15 -10.77
C SER A 50 -15.74 -0.62 -12.02
N GLY A 51 -15.97 -1.26 -13.18
CA GLY A 51 -15.39 -0.84 -14.46
C GLY A 51 -13.87 -0.96 -14.50
N GLU A 52 -13.24 -0.23 -15.43
CA GLU A 52 -11.77 -0.12 -15.51
C GLU A 52 -11.32 1.22 -14.94
N MET A 53 -10.46 1.17 -13.92
CA MET A 53 -9.78 2.34 -13.38
C MET A 53 -8.64 2.72 -14.31
N HIS A 54 -8.83 3.84 -15.01
CA HIS A 54 -7.84 4.39 -15.94
C HIS A 54 -6.99 5.49 -15.30
N GLY A 55 -7.46 6.13 -14.24
CA GLY A 55 -6.81 7.30 -13.68
C GLY A 55 -7.78 8.16 -12.88
N PHE A 56 -7.33 9.35 -12.53
CA PHE A 56 -8.09 10.30 -11.73
C PHE A 56 -7.65 11.73 -12.03
N TYR A 57 -8.49 12.68 -11.61
CA TYR A 57 -8.14 14.09 -11.66
C TYR A 57 -7.39 14.49 -10.39
N PHE A 58 -6.26 15.17 -10.57
CA PHE A 58 -5.50 15.76 -9.48
C PHE A 58 -5.70 17.28 -9.44
N GLU A 59 -6.32 17.75 -8.37
CA GLU A 59 -6.66 19.16 -8.12
C GLU A 59 -6.64 19.46 -6.61
N GLY A 60 -6.71 20.74 -6.23
CA GLY A 60 -6.73 21.14 -4.82
C GLY A 60 -5.34 21.37 -4.20
N TYR A 61 -4.32 21.64 -5.02
CA TYR A 61 -2.96 21.98 -4.56
C TYR A 61 -2.77 23.49 -4.23
N ASP A 62 -3.88 24.20 -4.02
CA ASP A 62 -3.98 25.60 -3.57
C ASP A 62 -3.00 26.57 -4.26
N ARG A 63 -2.03 27.16 -3.53
CA ARG A 63 -1.10 28.17 -4.06
C ARG A 63 0.14 27.57 -4.73
N LEU A 64 0.32 26.24 -4.70
CA LEU A 64 1.46 25.59 -5.33
C LEU A 64 1.38 25.72 -6.86
N GLU A 65 2.48 26.12 -7.48
CA GLU A 65 2.63 26.05 -8.94
C GLU A 65 3.37 24.76 -9.30
N ILE A 66 2.69 23.85 -10.00
CA ILE A 66 3.31 22.64 -10.54
C ILE A 66 4.11 23.01 -11.79
N GLN A 67 5.43 22.97 -11.66
CA GLN A 67 6.38 23.29 -12.74
C GLN A 67 6.48 22.17 -13.77
N GLY A 68 6.25 20.92 -13.33
CA GLY A 68 6.25 19.74 -14.18
C GLY A 68 6.25 18.46 -13.35
N PHE A 69 5.74 17.38 -13.95
CA PHE A 69 5.81 16.04 -13.39
C PHE A 69 7.11 15.34 -13.82
N LEU A 70 7.62 14.45 -12.98
CA LEU A 70 8.82 13.68 -13.30
C LEU A 70 8.48 12.42 -14.09
N ASN A 71 9.38 11.99 -14.99
CA ASN A 71 9.21 10.81 -15.85
C ASN A 71 9.25 9.49 -15.04
N GLU A 72 9.78 9.56 -13.83
CA GLU A 72 9.83 8.51 -12.83
C GLU A 72 8.45 8.21 -12.23
N SER A 73 7.41 8.95 -12.59
CA SER A 73 6.03 8.70 -12.17
C SER A 73 5.45 7.45 -12.86
N TYR A 74 4.77 6.58 -12.11
CA TYR A 74 4.21 5.31 -12.57
C TYR A 74 2.97 4.92 -11.77
N ALA A 75 2.26 3.89 -12.20
CA ALA A 75 1.35 3.15 -11.35
C ALA A 75 1.75 1.67 -11.31
N SER A 76 1.39 0.96 -10.24
CA SER A 76 1.49 -0.50 -10.16
C SER A 76 0.21 -1.10 -9.64
N ASP A 77 -0.16 -2.29 -10.11
CA ASP A 77 -1.29 -3.05 -9.56
C ASP A 77 -0.83 -4.14 -8.57
N ASP A 78 -1.78 -4.84 -7.95
CA ASP A 78 -1.53 -5.95 -7.01
C ASP A 78 -0.71 -7.11 -7.62
N PHE A 79 -0.62 -7.19 -8.95
CA PHE A 79 0.11 -8.24 -9.68
C PHE A 79 1.55 -7.83 -10.02
N GLY A 80 1.96 -6.63 -9.61
CA GLY A 80 3.27 -6.07 -9.96
C GLY A 80 3.35 -5.54 -11.39
N ASN A 81 2.24 -5.42 -12.11
CA ASN A 81 2.27 -4.78 -13.43
C ASN A 81 2.52 -3.30 -13.24
N LYS A 82 3.60 -2.80 -13.83
CA LYS A 82 3.93 -1.38 -13.82
C LYS A 82 3.41 -0.68 -15.07
N PHE A 83 2.68 0.40 -14.87
CA PHE A 83 2.11 1.24 -15.91
C PHE A 83 2.83 2.59 -15.92
N LYS A 84 3.15 3.08 -17.12
CA LYS A 84 3.54 4.47 -17.29
C LYS A 84 2.31 5.35 -17.07
N LEU A 85 2.53 6.60 -16.65
CA LEU A 85 1.47 7.59 -16.55
C LEU A 85 1.52 8.54 -17.75
N ASP A 86 0.36 8.83 -18.32
CA ASP A 86 0.14 9.97 -19.19
C ASP A 86 -0.50 11.07 -18.34
N ILE A 87 0.29 12.12 -18.06
CA ILE A 87 -0.11 13.21 -17.17
C ILE A 87 -0.29 14.46 -18.00
N SER A 88 -1.54 14.93 -18.10
CA SER A 88 -1.89 16.05 -18.97
C SER A 88 -2.65 17.14 -18.22
N LYS A 89 -2.40 18.39 -18.60
CA LYS A 89 -3.06 19.54 -17.98
C LYS A 89 -4.44 19.72 -18.60
N VAL A 90 -5.48 19.64 -17.78
CA VAL A 90 -6.88 19.80 -18.24
C VAL A 90 -7.28 21.27 -18.22
N SER A 91 -6.98 21.95 -17.13
CA SER A 91 -7.31 23.37 -16.94
C SER A 91 -6.36 24.01 -15.91
N ARG A 92 -6.65 25.26 -15.53
CA ARG A 92 -5.93 25.91 -14.42
C ARG A 92 -6.31 25.21 -13.12
N GLY A 93 -5.34 24.58 -12.45
CA GLY A 93 -5.57 23.91 -11.16
C GLY A 93 -5.90 22.42 -11.25
N LYS A 94 -5.98 21.84 -12.46
CA LYS A 94 -6.45 20.48 -12.67
C LYS A 94 -5.59 19.71 -13.67
N TRP A 95 -5.13 18.54 -13.26
CA TRP A 95 -4.39 17.59 -14.06
C TRP A 95 -5.16 16.29 -14.20
N ASP A 96 -5.03 15.63 -15.35
CA ASP A 96 -5.51 14.28 -15.60
C ASP A 96 -4.31 13.35 -15.47
N ILE A 97 -4.37 12.42 -14.51
CA ILE A 97 -3.33 11.42 -14.26
C ILE A 97 -3.92 10.07 -14.64
N ILE A 98 -3.55 9.56 -15.82
CA ILE A 98 -4.07 8.30 -16.35
C ILE A 98 -2.96 7.31 -16.68
N LEU A 99 -3.31 6.03 -16.74
CA LEU A 99 -2.44 4.99 -17.26
C LEU A 99 -2.22 5.24 -18.76
N ALA A 100 -0.95 5.22 -19.17
CA ALA A 100 -0.57 5.39 -20.57
C ALA A 100 -1.11 4.27 -21.45
N ASP A 101 -1.09 4.49 -22.77
CA ASP A 101 -1.48 3.52 -23.80
C ASP A 101 -2.94 3.02 -23.71
N GLY A 102 -3.81 3.78 -23.02
CA GLY A 102 -5.22 3.45 -22.83
C GLY A 102 -5.43 2.21 -21.94
N LYS A 103 -4.47 1.90 -21.08
CA LYS A 103 -4.57 0.82 -20.10
C LYS A 103 -5.60 1.17 -19.03
N GLY A 104 -6.20 0.14 -18.43
CA GLY A 104 -7.15 0.24 -17.35
C GLY A 104 -7.03 -0.99 -16.46
N VAL A 105 -7.20 -0.81 -15.17
CA VAL A 105 -7.20 -1.91 -14.19
C VAL A 105 -8.64 -2.19 -13.78
N ALA A 106 -9.12 -3.39 -14.04
CA ALA A 106 -10.54 -3.75 -13.88
C ALA A 106 -10.92 -4.21 -12.47
N ASN A 107 -9.93 -4.57 -11.64
CA ASN A 107 -10.13 -5.09 -10.28
C ASN A 107 -8.84 -5.00 -9.46
N GLY A 108 -8.96 -5.25 -8.15
CA GLY A 108 -7.82 -5.18 -7.22
C GLY A 108 -7.47 -3.75 -6.84
N ASN A 109 -6.26 -3.55 -6.36
CA ASN A 109 -5.73 -2.23 -6.08
C ASN A 109 -4.77 -1.77 -7.18
N ILE A 110 -4.71 -0.45 -7.34
CA ILE A 110 -3.74 0.23 -8.16
C ILE A 110 -3.12 1.37 -7.35
N THR A 111 -1.80 1.35 -7.25
CA THR A 111 -0.99 2.33 -6.54
C THR A 111 -0.38 3.28 -7.55
N TYR A 112 -0.82 4.54 -7.54
CA TYR A 112 -0.22 5.60 -8.33
C TYR A 112 0.90 6.26 -7.55
N VAL A 113 2.09 6.30 -8.13
CA VAL A 113 3.27 6.97 -7.60
C VAL A 113 3.65 8.08 -8.56
N PHE A 114 3.44 9.33 -8.18
CA PHE A 114 3.74 10.46 -9.06
C PHE A 114 4.48 11.57 -8.34
N TYR A 115 5.31 12.26 -9.10
CA TYR A 115 6.20 13.29 -8.60
C TYR A 115 5.99 14.59 -9.36
N PHE A 116 6.02 15.72 -8.67
CA PHE A 116 6.06 17.01 -9.31
C PHE A 116 7.01 17.99 -8.62
N ARG A 117 7.54 18.93 -9.39
CA ARG A 117 8.38 20.02 -8.89
C ARG A 117 7.55 21.26 -8.62
N THR A 118 7.83 21.92 -7.51
CA THR A 118 7.18 23.17 -7.10
C THR A 118 8.11 24.01 -6.22
N ASN A 119 7.63 25.13 -5.69
CA ASN A 119 8.38 25.99 -4.78
C ASN A 119 7.48 26.45 -3.62
N PHE A 120 7.74 25.93 -2.43
CA PHE A 120 7.00 26.21 -1.20
C PHE A 120 7.27 27.63 -0.69
N ASN A 121 8.45 28.20 -0.94
CA ASN A 121 8.75 29.58 -0.55
C ASN A 121 7.95 30.58 -1.39
N LYS A 122 7.94 30.42 -2.72
CA LYS A 122 7.14 31.25 -3.64
C LYS A 122 5.63 31.12 -3.38
N ALA A 123 5.18 29.94 -2.94
CA ALA A 123 3.80 29.71 -2.56
C ALA A 123 3.45 30.14 -1.12
N ALA A 124 4.41 30.74 -0.39
CA ALA A 124 4.26 31.19 1.00
C ALA A 124 3.83 30.09 1.99
N TYR A 125 4.20 28.83 1.72
CA TYR A 125 4.05 27.71 2.66
C TYR A 125 5.33 27.41 3.42
N LEU A 126 6.46 27.95 2.97
CA LEU A 126 7.74 27.94 3.69
C LEU A 126 8.25 29.39 3.78
N ALA A 127 8.17 29.99 4.96
CA ALA A 127 8.44 31.43 5.13
C ALA A 127 9.26 31.73 6.39
N ASN A 128 10.02 32.82 6.36
CA ASN A 128 10.72 33.31 7.55
C ASN A 128 9.71 33.86 8.57
N THR A 129 9.97 33.61 9.85
CA THR A 129 9.21 34.15 10.98
C THR A 129 10.13 34.39 12.18
N ILE A 130 9.60 34.97 13.25
CA ILE A 130 10.34 35.26 14.47
C ILE A 130 9.56 34.72 15.66
N SER A 131 10.23 34.03 16.58
CA SER A 131 9.63 33.57 17.84
C SER A 131 9.25 34.75 18.74
N ASN A 132 8.39 34.52 19.74
CA ASN A 132 8.11 35.53 20.77
C ASN A 132 9.36 35.95 21.57
N GLU A 133 10.37 35.09 21.58
CA GLU A 133 11.66 35.28 22.26
C GLU A 133 12.69 36.01 21.37
N GLY A 134 12.36 36.22 20.09
CA GLY A 134 13.19 36.95 19.12
C GLY A 134 14.05 36.06 18.21
N ASP A 135 13.91 34.74 18.28
CA ASP A 135 14.67 33.81 17.46
C ASP A 135 14.18 33.81 16.02
N SER A 136 15.11 33.79 15.07
CA SER A 136 14.78 33.66 13.65
C SER A 136 14.41 32.22 13.33
N LEU A 137 13.19 32.00 12.85
CA LEU A 137 12.65 30.70 12.51
C LEU A 137 12.14 30.68 11.06
N VAL A 138 11.91 29.48 10.55
CA VAL A 138 11.17 29.23 9.31
C VAL A 138 9.93 28.42 9.64
N VAL A 139 8.77 28.89 9.21
CA VAL A 139 7.50 28.18 9.33
C VAL A 139 7.24 27.37 8.06
N PHE A 140 6.94 26.08 8.24
CA PHE A 140 6.26 25.26 7.26
C PHE A 140 4.77 25.23 7.64
N ASN A 141 3.88 25.64 6.74
CA ASN A 141 2.44 25.60 6.96
C ASN A 141 1.77 25.14 5.67
N TRP A 142 1.43 23.86 5.55
CA TRP A 142 0.85 23.32 4.33
C TRP A 142 -0.02 22.10 4.60
N SER A 143 -0.99 21.88 3.72
CA SER A 143 -1.83 20.69 3.70
C SER A 143 -1.69 19.97 2.36
N PRO A 144 -1.30 18.68 2.35
CA PRO A 144 -1.53 17.80 1.22
C PRO A 144 -2.98 17.83 0.73
N ASN A 145 -3.19 17.54 -0.57
CA ASN A 145 -4.52 17.55 -1.18
C ASN A 145 -5.57 16.77 -0.37
N MET A 146 -6.78 17.32 -0.29
CA MET A 146 -7.95 16.61 0.23
C MET A 146 -8.46 15.66 -0.85
N TRP A 147 -8.72 14.40 -0.49
CA TRP A 147 -9.14 13.38 -1.43
C TRP A 147 -10.63 13.06 -1.26
N ASP A 148 -11.33 12.92 -2.37
CA ASP A 148 -12.66 12.32 -2.42
C ASP A 148 -12.54 10.80 -2.57
N GLN A 149 -13.68 10.10 -2.49
CA GLN A 149 -13.71 8.62 -2.50
C GLN A 149 -12.84 7.98 -1.41
N SER A 150 -12.59 8.70 -0.31
CA SER A 150 -11.65 8.29 0.75
C SER A 150 -12.30 8.07 2.11
N HIS A 151 -13.61 7.80 2.12
CA HIS A 151 -14.40 7.58 3.34
C HIS A 151 -13.83 6.49 4.26
N ASN A 152 -13.20 5.48 3.68
CA ASN A 152 -12.59 4.34 4.38
C ASN A 152 -11.08 4.29 4.16
N MET A 153 -10.42 5.46 4.05
CA MET A 153 -8.96 5.53 3.94
C MET A 153 -8.34 4.98 5.24
N ASP A 154 -7.44 4.00 5.12
CA ASP A 154 -6.70 3.38 6.21
C ASP A 154 -5.82 4.42 6.91
N HIS A 155 -4.99 5.14 6.14
CA HIS A 155 -4.11 6.18 6.66
C HIS A 155 -3.80 7.31 5.67
N TYR A 156 -3.47 8.48 6.23
CA TYR A 156 -2.86 9.60 5.51
C TYR A 156 -1.55 10.00 6.19
N THR A 157 -0.44 9.91 5.45
CA THR A 157 0.91 10.27 5.93
C THR A 157 1.53 11.41 5.14
N LEU A 158 2.18 12.34 5.85
CA LEU A 158 3.06 13.37 5.30
C LEU A 158 4.48 13.17 5.85
N LYS A 159 5.44 12.99 4.94
CA LYS A 159 6.88 12.96 5.21
C LYS A 159 7.50 14.25 4.68
N VAL A 160 8.18 15.02 5.52
CA VAL A 160 8.93 16.22 5.10
C VAL A 160 10.42 15.95 5.28
N ILE A 161 11.14 15.84 4.17
CA ILE A 161 12.59 15.68 4.15
C ILE A 161 13.21 17.08 4.11
N LEU A 162 13.98 17.41 5.13
CA LEU A 162 14.60 18.71 5.31
C LEU A 162 15.99 18.78 4.67
N PRO A 163 16.48 19.98 4.31
CA PRO A 163 17.86 20.14 3.83
C PRO A 163 18.90 19.78 4.90
N GLN A 164 18.54 19.92 6.18
CA GLN A 164 19.40 19.66 7.33
C GLN A 164 19.69 18.16 7.52
N GLN A 165 20.94 17.84 7.88
CA GLN A 165 21.35 16.48 8.27
C GLN A 165 20.82 16.13 9.66
N ALA A 166 20.34 14.89 9.82
CA ALA A 166 19.96 14.36 11.11
C ALA A 166 21.19 14.28 12.04
N VAL A 167 21.02 14.70 13.29
CA VAL A 167 22.06 14.60 14.31
C VAL A 167 22.50 13.14 14.49
N GLN A 168 23.79 12.92 14.71
CA GLN A 168 24.36 11.58 14.94
C GLN A 168 24.63 11.36 16.43
N GLY A 169 24.59 10.11 16.88
CA GLY A 169 24.98 9.73 18.24
C GLY A 169 23.97 10.09 19.34
N VAL A 170 22.71 10.32 18.97
CA VAL A 170 21.60 10.48 19.93
C VAL A 170 20.75 9.21 19.97
N GLU A 171 20.25 8.83 21.15
CA GLU A 171 19.43 7.63 21.32
C GLU A 171 18.03 7.77 20.69
N GLY A 172 17.52 9.00 20.50
CA GLY A 172 16.24 9.24 19.84
C GLY A 172 16.15 10.62 19.19
N LEU A 173 15.85 10.67 17.90
CA LEU A 173 15.71 11.94 17.14
C LEU A 173 14.51 12.76 17.62
N ARG A 174 13.41 12.10 17.98
CA ARG A 174 12.21 12.79 18.48
C ARG A 174 12.48 13.59 19.75
N GLU A 175 13.12 12.97 20.74
CA GLU A 175 13.51 13.67 21.98
C GLU A 175 14.49 14.81 21.70
N HIS A 176 15.45 14.57 20.80
CA HIS A 176 16.41 15.61 20.43
C HIS A 176 15.75 16.85 19.81
N TYR A 177 14.89 16.67 18.80
CA TYR A 177 14.31 17.80 18.06
C TYR A 177 13.08 18.40 18.74
N MET A 178 12.14 17.57 19.16
CA MET A 178 10.89 18.02 19.76
C MET A 178 11.05 18.27 21.27
N GLY A 179 11.73 17.37 21.99
CA GLY A 179 11.92 17.50 23.45
C GLY A 179 12.77 18.71 23.84
N ASN A 180 13.79 19.06 23.03
CA ASN A 180 14.61 20.26 23.24
C ASN A 180 14.09 21.51 22.51
N ASN A 181 12.86 21.51 21.99
CA ASN A 181 12.24 22.64 21.29
C ASN A 181 13.02 23.18 20.07
N ILE A 182 13.85 22.35 19.42
CA ILE A 182 14.54 22.72 18.17
C ILE A 182 13.53 22.84 17.03
N ILE A 183 12.58 21.90 16.96
CA ILE A 183 11.44 21.94 16.05
C ILE A 183 10.17 22.07 16.88
N GLN A 184 9.38 23.08 16.58
CA GLN A 184 8.17 23.41 17.33
C GLN A 184 6.94 23.18 16.46
N THR A 185 5.87 22.64 17.02
CA THR A 185 4.62 22.35 16.32
C THR A 185 3.46 23.08 16.98
N GLU A 186 2.45 23.45 16.19
CA GLU A 186 1.21 24.01 16.75
C GLU A 186 0.45 22.98 17.60
N LYS A 187 -0.31 23.45 18.60
CA LYS A 187 -1.07 22.55 19.50
C LYS A 187 -2.02 21.63 18.74
N PHE A 188 -2.74 22.18 17.77
CA PHE A 188 -3.67 21.40 16.95
C PHE A 188 -2.96 20.31 16.14
N VAL A 189 -1.68 20.48 15.79
CA VAL A 189 -0.89 19.47 15.06
C VAL A 189 -0.59 18.30 16.00
N ASN A 190 -0.15 18.59 17.22
CA ASN A 190 0.15 17.56 18.23
C ASN A 190 -1.08 16.77 18.67
N GLU A 191 -2.25 17.40 18.71
CA GLU A 191 -3.52 16.74 19.04
C GLU A 191 -4.05 15.87 17.90
N LYS A 192 -3.74 16.24 16.66
CA LYS A 192 -4.32 15.62 15.46
C LYS A 192 -3.47 14.50 14.88
N PHE A 193 -2.14 14.53 15.06
CA PHE A 193 -1.22 13.63 14.35
C PHE A 193 -0.31 12.85 15.29
N LEU A 194 0.03 11.64 14.88
CA LEU A 194 1.21 10.94 15.37
C LEU A 194 2.44 11.54 14.67
N ILE A 195 3.43 11.98 15.45
CA ILE A 195 4.60 12.71 14.96
C ILE A 195 5.87 11.95 15.32
N ASP A 196 6.73 11.74 14.34
CA ASP A 196 8.03 11.08 14.50
C ASP A 196 9.13 11.75 13.68
N TYR A 197 10.39 11.48 14.04
CA TYR A 197 11.59 12.04 13.40
C TYR A 197 12.53 10.91 12.99
N GLN A 198 12.87 10.87 11.71
CA GLN A 198 13.64 9.78 11.12
C GLN A 198 14.83 10.32 10.33
N LYS A 199 15.75 9.41 9.98
CA LYS A 199 16.91 9.70 9.14
C LYS A 199 16.71 9.06 7.77
N ALA A 200 16.78 9.88 6.72
CA ALA A 200 16.80 9.39 5.35
C ALA A 200 18.09 8.60 5.07
N GLU A 201 18.10 7.77 4.02
CA GLU A 201 19.33 7.10 3.55
C GLU A 201 20.45 8.10 3.23
N SER A 202 20.10 9.29 2.74
CA SER A 202 21.02 10.40 2.48
C SER A 202 21.56 11.08 3.74
N GLY A 203 21.08 10.69 4.92
CA GLY A 203 21.39 11.30 6.21
C GLY A 203 20.53 12.51 6.58
N LYS A 204 19.73 13.03 5.65
CA LYS A 204 18.80 14.15 5.88
C LYS A 204 17.76 13.81 6.95
N LEU A 205 17.32 14.83 7.68
CA LEU A 205 16.25 14.72 8.66
C LEU A 205 14.88 14.60 7.97
N ILE A 206 14.06 13.66 8.45
CA ILE A 206 12.67 13.48 8.03
C ILE A 206 11.77 13.79 9.23
N ILE A 207 10.73 14.58 9.01
CA ILE A 207 9.61 14.73 9.94
C ILE A 207 8.41 13.97 9.37
N LEU A 208 7.83 13.08 10.17
CA LEU A 208 6.69 12.26 9.82
C LEU A 208 5.45 12.77 10.57
N PHE A 209 4.35 12.99 9.85
CA PHE A 209 3.02 13.22 10.39
C PHE A 209 2.10 12.14 9.88
N HIS A 210 1.39 11.45 10.78
CA HIS A 210 0.55 10.32 10.43
C HIS A 210 -0.84 10.44 11.08
N LYS A 211 -1.87 10.06 10.32
CA LYS A 211 -3.25 9.94 10.80
C LYS A 211 -3.88 8.65 10.30
N ASP A 212 -4.29 7.81 11.24
CA ASP A 212 -5.17 6.67 10.98
C ASP A 212 -6.61 7.11 10.74
N ASN A 213 -7.29 6.44 9.81
CA ASN A 213 -8.72 6.61 9.52
C ASN A 213 -9.15 8.09 9.42
N PRO A 214 -8.52 8.89 8.54
CA PRO A 214 -8.76 10.34 8.46
C PRO A 214 -10.18 10.70 7.99
N GLY A 215 -10.87 9.79 7.31
CA GLY A 215 -12.18 10.02 6.71
C GLY A 215 -12.10 10.72 5.34
N ASN A 216 -13.27 11.01 4.77
CA ASN A 216 -13.37 11.62 3.44
C ASN A 216 -13.01 13.10 3.47
N LEU A 217 -12.31 13.59 2.44
CA LEU A 217 -11.93 15.02 2.31
C LEU A 217 -11.20 15.54 3.56
N PHE A 218 -10.31 14.73 4.13
CA PHE A 218 -9.58 15.14 5.33
C PHE A 218 -8.51 16.18 5.03
N ASP A 219 -8.53 17.29 5.77
CA ASP A 219 -7.50 18.33 5.72
C ASP A 219 -6.30 17.92 6.59
N MET A 220 -5.16 17.61 5.96
CA MET A 220 -3.91 17.25 6.64
C MET A 220 -3.01 18.47 6.90
N ARG A 221 -3.60 19.64 7.19
CA ARG A 221 -2.82 20.85 7.49
C ARG A 221 -1.83 20.58 8.63
N THR A 222 -0.55 20.78 8.32
CA THR A 222 0.55 20.71 9.27
C THR A 222 1.21 22.08 9.36
N GLN A 223 1.53 22.50 10.58
CA GLN A 223 2.25 23.74 10.84
C GLN A 223 3.32 23.53 11.91
N PHE A 224 4.57 23.78 11.52
CA PHE A 224 5.72 23.63 12.40
C PHE A 224 6.83 24.62 12.05
N TYR A 225 7.72 24.85 13.00
CA TYR A 225 8.74 25.87 12.98
C TYR A 225 10.11 25.23 13.15
N MET A 226 11.08 25.73 12.40
CA MET A 226 12.45 25.23 12.34
C MET A 226 13.45 26.38 12.46
N PRO A 227 14.71 26.12 12.83
CA PRO A 227 15.76 27.12 12.82
C PRO A 227 15.96 27.72 11.42
N ALA A 228 16.05 29.06 11.33
CA ALA A 228 16.15 29.74 10.04
C ALA A 228 17.45 29.43 9.29
N GLU A 229 18.52 29.07 10.00
CA GLU A 229 19.82 28.74 9.40
C GLU A 229 19.81 27.49 8.52
N TRP A 230 18.74 26.69 8.54
CA TRP A 230 18.57 25.54 7.65
C TRP A 230 18.14 25.95 6.24
N PHE A 231 17.81 27.23 6.02
CA PHE A 231 17.24 27.71 4.77
C PHE A 231 17.87 29.03 4.29
N ILE A 232 17.79 29.26 2.98
CA ILE A 232 18.24 30.46 2.26
C ILE A 232 17.06 30.99 1.45
N LEU A 233 16.02 31.45 2.16
CA LEU A 233 14.76 31.87 1.55
C LEU A 233 14.86 33.27 0.94
N SER A 234 14.26 33.44 -0.24
CA SER A 234 14.37 34.68 -1.04
C SER A 234 13.36 35.77 -0.68
N GLN A 235 12.25 35.40 -0.03
CA GLN A 235 11.18 36.34 0.35
C GLN A 235 11.17 36.54 1.87
N THR A 236 11.37 37.79 2.29
CA THR A 236 11.34 38.24 3.70
C THR A 236 10.00 38.91 4.04
N GLU A 237 8.89 38.46 3.43
CA GLU A 237 7.57 38.91 3.89
C GLU A 237 7.17 38.08 5.10
N THR A 238 7.40 38.65 6.28
CA THR A 238 6.84 38.18 7.55
C THR A 238 5.33 38.15 7.43
N ILE A 239 4.72 36.96 7.41
CA ILE A 239 3.27 36.81 7.47
C ILE A 239 2.83 37.30 8.87
N PRO A 240 1.99 38.33 9.00
CA PRO A 240 1.44 38.73 10.29
C PRO A 240 0.55 37.60 10.81
N TYR A 241 0.76 37.20 12.07
CA TYR A 241 -0.13 36.31 12.81
C TYR A 241 -1.56 36.89 12.80
N GLN A 242 -2.47 36.24 12.07
CA GLN A 242 -3.90 36.45 12.24
C GLN A 242 -4.50 35.23 12.93
N GLU A 243 -4.98 35.45 14.15
CA GLU A 243 -5.84 34.55 14.89
C GLU A 243 -7.20 34.48 14.18
N GLU A 244 -7.43 33.44 13.39
CA GLU A 244 -8.79 33.10 12.94
C GLU A 244 -9.46 32.23 14.01
N THR A 245 -10.18 32.89 14.91
CA THR A 245 -11.21 32.26 15.73
C THR A 245 -12.39 31.91 14.83
N THR A 246 -12.51 30.66 14.41
CA THR A 246 -13.74 30.16 13.77
C THR A 246 -14.78 29.87 14.84
N SER A 247 -15.69 30.81 15.06
CA SER A 247 -16.97 30.56 15.72
C SER A 247 -17.95 29.98 14.70
N TYR A 248 -18.46 28.79 14.98
CA TYR A 248 -19.54 28.17 14.21
C TYR A 248 -20.85 28.94 14.50
N GLU A 249 -21.35 29.68 13.51
CA GLU A 249 -22.75 30.09 13.44
C GLU A 249 -23.40 29.40 12.24
N ASP A 250 -24.36 28.54 12.57
CA ASP A 250 -25.44 28.03 11.73
C ASP A 250 -26.23 29.21 11.16
N GLU A 251 -26.58 29.19 9.87
CA GLU A 251 -27.88 29.72 9.41
C GLU A 251 -28.11 29.54 7.89
N THR A 252 -29.15 28.75 7.60
CA THR A 252 -30.30 29.10 6.74
C THR A 252 -30.22 29.12 5.21
N TYR A 253 -31.38 28.69 4.70
CA TYR A 253 -31.81 28.35 3.36
C TYR A 253 -32.15 29.60 2.53
N TYR A 254 -31.59 29.72 1.32
CA TYR A 254 -31.99 30.75 0.36
C TYR A 254 -32.93 30.20 -0.71
N GLU A 255 -34.10 30.85 -0.80
CA GLU A 255 -35.13 30.73 -1.81
C GLU A 255 -34.67 31.42 -3.12
N TYR A 256 -34.81 30.74 -4.27
CA TYR A 256 -34.38 31.24 -5.58
C TYR A 256 -35.57 31.72 -6.40
N ASP A 257 -35.54 33.00 -6.81
CA ASP A 257 -36.52 33.63 -7.68
C ASP A 257 -36.41 33.11 -9.14
N ASP A 258 -37.55 32.74 -9.71
CA ASP A 258 -37.69 32.11 -11.02
C ASP A 258 -37.76 33.17 -12.14
N TYR A 259 -36.73 33.25 -12.99
CA TYR A 259 -36.74 34.04 -14.24
C TYR A 259 -37.08 33.14 -15.43
N ILE A 260 -38.35 33.17 -15.84
CA ILE A 260 -38.83 32.47 -17.04
C ILE A 260 -38.36 33.21 -18.32
N ILE A 261 -37.39 32.62 -19.03
CA ILE A 261 -37.04 32.99 -20.41
C ILE A 261 -37.99 32.28 -21.36
N LYS A 262 -38.79 33.03 -22.15
CA LYS A 262 -39.61 32.46 -23.23
C LYS A 262 -38.77 32.17 -24.47
N PRO A 263 -38.76 30.94 -25.01
CA PRO A 263 -38.05 30.63 -26.25
C PRO A 263 -38.92 30.97 -27.47
N SER A 264 -38.40 31.81 -28.37
CA SER A 264 -38.86 31.89 -29.76
C SER A 264 -37.77 31.33 -30.67
N GLY A 265 -37.95 30.12 -31.17
CA GLY A 265 -37.05 29.51 -32.15
C GLY A 265 -37.78 28.42 -32.93
N SER A 266 -37.69 28.47 -34.26
CA SER A 266 -38.41 27.56 -35.15
C SER A 266 -37.83 26.14 -35.05
N ARG A 267 -38.71 25.11 -35.02
CA ARG A 267 -38.35 23.68 -34.83
C ARG A 267 -37.38 23.11 -35.88
N ASN A 268 -37.12 23.81 -36.98
CA ASN A 268 -36.25 23.32 -38.05
C ASN A 268 -34.76 23.61 -37.79
N ASP A 269 -34.42 24.64 -37.02
CA ASP A 269 -33.02 24.97 -36.72
C ASP A 269 -32.38 24.01 -35.71
N LEU A 270 -33.15 23.54 -34.73
CA LEU A 270 -32.69 22.57 -33.71
C LEU A 270 -32.30 21.22 -34.31
N LEU A 271 -33.01 20.77 -35.36
CA LEU A 271 -32.70 19.50 -36.02
C LEU A 271 -31.40 19.57 -36.83
N LEU A 272 -31.10 20.71 -37.46
CA LEU A 272 -29.87 20.90 -38.22
C LEU A 272 -28.65 20.98 -37.30
N TRP A 273 -28.78 21.64 -36.15
CA TRP A 273 -27.73 21.66 -35.12
C TRP A 273 -27.47 20.28 -34.52
N ALA A 274 -28.53 19.50 -34.24
CA ALA A 274 -28.38 18.14 -33.72
C ALA A 274 -27.68 17.19 -34.70
N LEU A 275 -28.00 17.28 -36.01
CA LEU A 275 -27.34 16.49 -37.04
C LEU A 275 -25.87 16.91 -37.24
N GLY A 276 -25.58 18.21 -37.18
CA GLY A 276 -24.21 18.73 -37.24
C GLY A 276 -23.34 18.23 -36.08
N LEU A 277 -23.86 18.28 -34.86
CA LEU A 277 -23.17 17.75 -33.67
C LEU A 277 -23.00 16.24 -33.73
N GLY A 278 -24.02 15.50 -34.19
CA GLY A 278 -23.94 14.05 -34.37
C GLY A 278 -22.88 13.62 -35.38
N ALA A 279 -22.76 14.33 -36.52
CA ALA A 279 -21.74 14.06 -37.52
C ALA A 279 -20.32 14.35 -37.01
N LEU A 280 -20.15 15.46 -36.26
CA LEU A 280 -18.88 15.81 -35.63
C LEU A 280 -18.45 14.76 -34.60
N PHE A 281 -19.38 14.32 -33.75
CA PHE A 281 -19.14 13.26 -32.78
C PHE A 281 -18.75 11.94 -33.45
N PHE A 282 -19.50 11.52 -34.49
CA PHE A 282 -19.19 10.32 -35.26
C PHE A 282 -17.79 10.38 -35.87
N PHE A 283 -17.38 11.55 -36.38
CA PHE A 283 -16.05 11.72 -36.98
C PHE A 283 -14.92 11.59 -35.95
N VAL A 284 -15.08 12.16 -34.75
CA VAL A 284 -14.09 12.06 -33.65
C VAL A 284 -13.95 10.61 -33.16
N VAL A 285 -15.07 9.92 -32.92
CA VAL A 285 -15.07 8.52 -32.47
C VAL A 285 -14.41 7.60 -33.50
N ASN A 286 -14.76 7.77 -34.78
CA ASN A 286 -14.22 6.93 -35.84
C ASN A 286 -12.71 7.16 -36.06
N ARG A 287 -12.23 8.38 -35.80
CA ARG A 287 -10.80 8.71 -35.82
C ARG A 287 -10.04 8.12 -34.62
N LYS A 288 -10.62 8.15 -33.41
CA LYS A 288 -10.05 7.51 -32.21
C LYS A 288 -9.98 5.98 -32.37
N HIS A 289 -11.02 5.37 -32.94
CA HIS A 289 -11.06 3.94 -33.18
C HIS A 289 -9.96 3.48 -34.16
N LYS A 290 -9.76 4.20 -35.27
CA LYS A 290 -8.66 3.91 -36.21
C LYS A 290 -7.27 4.14 -35.61
N SER A 291 -7.13 5.06 -34.66
CA SER A 291 -5.89 5.29 -33.92
C SER A 291 -5.57 4.12 -32.98
N MET A 292 -6.57 3.60 -32.26
CA MET A 292 -6.42 2.43 -31.38
C MET A 292 -6.08 1.16 -32.15
N VAL A 293 -6.70 0.93 -33.30
CA VAL A 293 -6.41 -0.24 -34.14
C VAL A 293 -4.99 -0.19 -34.71
N LYS A 294 -4.42 1.02 -34.92
CA LYS A 294 -3.04 1.20 -35.36
C LYS A 294 -2.01 0.98 -34.23
N ALA A 295 -2.38 1.26 -32.98
CA ALA A 295 -1.56 1.00 -31.79
C ALA A 295 -1.47 -0.51 -31.45
N LYS A 296 -2.44 -1.32 -31.90
CA LYS A 296 -2.44 -2.78 -31.68
C LYS A 296 -1.43 -3.55 -32.55
N ALA A 297 -0.81 -2.92 -33.54
CA ALA A 297 0.04 -3.60 -34.53
C ALA A 297 1.56 -3.58 -34.21
N GLY A 298 1.99 -3.03 -33.08
CA GLY A 298 3.40 -2.84 -32.74
C GLY A 298 3.89 -3.53 -31.47
N MET A 299 3.08 -4.39 -30.84
CA MET A 299 3.44 -5.05 -29.58
C MET A 299 4.16 -6.37 -29.88
N ASN A 300 5.48 -6.32 -29.99
CA ASN A 300 6.37 -7.41 -29.62
C ASN A 300 7.72 -6.79 -29.21
N ASP A 301 8.31 -7.35 -28.17
CA ASP A 301 9.62 -7.09 -27.60
C ASP A 301 9.73 -5.91 -26.62
N ALA A 302 9.64 -6.22 -25.33
CA ALA A 302 10.73 -6.04 -24.36
C ALA A 302 10.20 -6.21 -22.93
N SER A 303 10.40 -7.41 -22.38
CA SER A 303 10.44 -7.67 -20.94
C SER A 303 11.73 -7.08 -20.37
N TRP A 304 11.69 -6.57 -19.13
CA TRP A 304 12.55 -6.97 -18.01
C TRP A 304 12.68 -5.89 -16.92
N ASP A 305 12.57 -6.39 -15.69
CA ASP A 305 13.17 -5.94 -14.42
C ASP A 305 12.39 -4.96 -13.53
N SER A 306 11.38 -5.55 -12.90
CA SER A 306 10.67 -5.16 -11.68
C SER A 306 11.53 -5.29 -10.42
N LEU A 307 11.57 -4.23 -9.61
CA LEU A 307 11.88 -4.31 -8.18
C LEU A 307 10.68 -3.73 -7.43
N ASP A 308 9.80 -4.61 -6.96
CA ASP A 308 8.75 -4.30 -5.99
C ASP A 308 8.95 -5.20 -4.76
N TRP A 309 8.64 -4.62 -3.60
CA TRP A 309 8.84 -5.20 -2.28
C TRP A 309 7.90 -6.38 -2.05
N THR A 310 8.50 -7.55 -1.91
CA THR A 310 7.89 -8.86 -1.65
C THR A 310 7.71 -9.10 -0.14
N PRO A 311 6.78 -10.01 0.26
CA PRO A 311 6.76 -10.59 1.62
C PRO A 311 8.16 -11.05 2.04
N PRO A 312 8.49 -11.20 3.36
CA PRO A 312 9.84 -11.47 3.82
C PRO A 312 10.45 -12.58 2.98
N LYS A 313 11.45 -12.21 2.15
CA LYS A 313 12.07 -13.16 1.25
C LYS A 313 12.59 -14.29 2.12
N LEU A 314 12.20 -15.52 1.80
CA LEU A 314 12.89 -16.68 2.34
C LEU A 314 14.36 -16.50 1.94
N THR A 315 15.20 -16.06 2.87
CA THR A 315 16.64 -15.99 2.69
C THR A 315 17.17 -17.41 2.76
N LEU A 316 16.85 -18.19 1.73
CA LEU A 316 17.45 -19.49 1.50
C LEU A 316 18.87 -19.20 1.02
N SER A 317 19.84 -19.63 1.83
CA SER A 317 21.26 -19.52 1.53
C SER A 317 21.59 -20.19 0.18
N HIS A 318 22.71 -19.81 -0.44
CA HIS A 318 23.18 -20.16 -1.80
C HIS A 318 23.43 -21.66 -2.09
N TYR A 319 22.67 -22.58 -1.51
CA TYR A 319 22.80 -24.03 -1.65
C TYR A 319 21.82 -24.64 -2.66
N HIS A 320 21.14 -23.82 -3.47
CA HIS A 320 20.20 -24.31 -4.48
C HIS A 320 20.90 -25.11 -5.58
N ILE A 321 20.26 -26.21 -5.99
CA ILE A 321 20.64 -27.00 -7.15
C ILE A 321 19.78 -26.52 -8.32
N ASP A 322 20.41 -25.89 -9.32
CA ASP A 322 19.73 -25.42 -10.53
C ASP A 322 18.85 -26.53 -11.14
N GLY A 323 17.59 -26.20 -11.44
CA GLY A 323 16.63 -27.15 -12.03
C GLY A 323 15.98 -28.13 -11.04
N LYS A 324 16.36 -28.15 -9.76
CA LYS A 324 15.74 -29.05 -8.78
C LYS A 324 14.40 -28.49 -8.29
N ILE A 325 13.29 -29.18 -8.59
CA ILE A 325 11.94 -28.77 -8.19
C ILE A 325 11.56 -29.36 -6.82
N CYS A 326 11.01 -28.54 -5.92
CA CYS A 326 10.39 -29.04 -4.69
C CYS A 326 8.98 -29.59 -4.99
N LEU A 327 8.79 -30.91 -4.92
CA LEU A 327 7.50 -31.55 -5.23
C LEU A 327 6.59 -31.74 -4.01
N ASN A 328 7.10 -31.51 -2.79
CA ASN A 328 6.48 -31.92 -1.53
C ASN A 328 5.92 -30.76 -0.68
N LEU A 329 5.64 -29.60 -1.29
CA LEU A 329 4.90 -28.52 -0.63
C LEU A 329 3.40 -28.85 -0.58
N THR A 330 2.78 -28.56 0.57
CA THR A 330 1.31 -28.54 0.69
C THR A 330 0.73 -27.35 -0.09
N PRO A 331 -0.59 -27.31 -0.38
CA PRO A 331 -1.17 -26.16 -1.05
C PRO A 331 -0.99 -24.84 -0.27
N LEU A 332 -0.99 -24.87 1.06
CA LEU A 332 -0.71 -23.71 1.92
C LEU A 332 0.76 -23.29 1.84
N GLU A 333 1.71 -24.23 1.88
CA GLU A 333 3.14 -23.93 1.73
C GLU A 333 3.47 -23.41 0.33
N ALA A 334 2.84 -23.96 -0.71
CA ALA A 334 2.96 -23.48 -2.08
C ALA A 334 2.46 -22.04 -2.21
N ALA A 335 1.42 -21.64 -1.45
CA ALA A 335 0.95 -20.26 -1.40
C ALA A 335 2.06 -19.28 -0.99
N PHE A 336 2.75 -19.60 0.10
CA PHE A 336 3.88 -18.82 0.60
C PHE A 336 5.04 -18.81 -0.41
N TYR A 337 5.32 -19.96 -1.02
CA TYR A 337 6.38 -20.09 -2.03
C TYR A 337 6.07 -19.30 -3.31
N LEU A 338 4.78 -19.14 -3.64
CA LEU A 338 4.27 -18.33 -4.75
C LEU A 338 4.05 -16.85 -4.37
N GLU A 339 4.43 -16.46 -3.15
CA GLU A 339 4.34 -15.08 -2.64
C GLU A 339 2.88 -14.57 -2.52
N VAL A 340 1.93 -15.48 -2.27
CA VAL A 340 0.55 -15.11 -1.91
C VAL A 340 0.55 -14.38 -0.56
N PRO A 341 -0.10 -13.20 -0.44
CA PRO A 341 -0.17 -12.44 0.82
C PRO A 341 -0.74 -13.28 1.96
N PHE A 342 -0.15 -13.16 3.16
CA PHE A 342 -0.56 -13.98 4.30
C PHE A 342 -2.02 -13.74 4.73
N LYS A 343 -2.49 -12.49 4.72
CA LYS A 343 -3.91 -12.17 4.98
C LYS A 343 -4.86 -12.83 3.96
N SER A 344 -4.46 -12.90 2.68
CA SER A 344 -5.19 -13.63 1.63
C SER A 344 -5.25 -15.14 1.93
N ILE A 345 -4.14 -15.73 2.41
CA ILE A 345 -4.08 -17.16 2.79
C ILE A 345 -5.01 -17.44 3.98
N MET A 346 -4.91 -16.64 5.03
CA MET A 346 -5.75 -16.74 6.24
C MET A 346 -7.24 -16.58 5.92
N SER A 347 -7.59 -15.57 5.10
CA SER A 347 -8.97 -15.37 4.66
C SER A 347 -9.50 -16.55 3.85
N GLY A 348 -8.64 -17.13 2.99
CA GLY A 348 -8.96 -18.35 2.25
C GLY A 348 -9.20 -19.55 3.17
N MET A 349 -8.36 -19.75 4.20
CA MET A 349 -8.54 -20.82 5.18
C MET A 349 -9.87 -20.66 5.94
N LEU A 350 -10.17 -19.46 6.45
CA LEU A 350 -11.43 -19.15 7.12
C LEU A 350 -12.64 -19.43 6.23
N THR A 351 -12.61 -18.94 4.99
CA THR A 351 -13.71 -19.12 4.04
C THR A 351 -13.94 -20.59 3.73
N ALA A 352 -12.87 -21.39 3.58
CA ALA A 352 -13.01 -22.82 3.33
C ALA A 352 -13.59 -23.56 4.54
N MET A 353 -13.14 -23.24 5.75
CA MET A 353 -13.67 -23.85 6.98
C MET A 353 -15.13 -23.47 7.23
N GLU A 354 -15.54 -22.23 6.92
CA GLU A 354 -16.93 -21.83 7.05
C GLU A 354 -17.84 -22.55 6.04
N ASN A 355 -17.36 -22.76 4.81
CA ASN A 355 -18.09 -23.54 3.80
C ASN A 355 -18.29 -25.00 4.24
N GLU A 356 -17.35 -25.57 4.99
CA GLU A 356 -17.45 -26.91 5.58
C GLU A 356 -18.18 -26.93 6.94
N GLN A 357 -18.72 -25.79 7.38
CA GLN A 357 -19.43 -25.65 8.66
C GLN A 357 -18.58 -26.03 9.89
N ILE A 358 -17.26 -25.88 9.77
CA ILE A 358 -16.27 -26.13 10.83
C ILE A 358 -16.25 -24.95 11.81
N LEU A 359 -16.47 -23.73 11.27
CA LEU A 359 -16.59 -22.50 12.02
C LEU A 359 -17.63 -21.59 11.36
N GLN A 360 -18.01 -20.51 12.03
CA GLN A 360 -18.84 -19.44 11.51
C GLN A 360 -18.33 -18.08 11.96
N VAL A 361 -18.24 -17.12 11.03
CA VAL A 361 -17.88 -15.74 11.39
C VAL A 361 -19.13 -15.02 11.92
N ILE A 362 -19.09 -14.61 13.19
CA ILE A 362 -20.22 -13.96 13.89
C ILE A 362 -20.16 -12.44 13.72
N VAL A 363 -18.95 -11.87 13.76
CA VAL A 363 -18.70 -10.43 13.55
C VAL A 363 -17.53 -10.29 12.59
N LYS A 364 -17.67 -9.41 11.59
CA LYS A 364 -16.60 -9.16 10.60
C LYS A 364 -15.54 -8.21 11.16
N SER A 365 -15.94 -7.07 11.71
CA SER A 365 -15.01 -6.06 12.20
C SER A 365 -15.45 -5.54 13.58
N PRO A 366 -14.74 -5.88 14.68
CA PRO A 366 -13.58 -6.78 14.76
C PRO A 366 -13.95 -8.25 14.45
N LEU A 367 -13.02 -9.00 13.86
CA LEU A 367 -13.27 -10.39 13.46
C LEU A 367 -13.52 -11.27 14.70
N LYS A 368 -14.71 -11.85 14.78
CA LYS A 368 -15.08 -12.85 15.79
C LYS A 368 -15.64 -14.09 15.13
N VAL A 369 -15.16 -15.24 15.56
CA VAL A 369 -15.48 -16.54 15.00
C VAL A 369 -16.01 -17.46 16.10
N GLU A 370 -17.00 -18.27 15.76
CA GLU A 370 -17.45 -19.39 16.57
C GLU A 370 -17.04 -20.71 15.90
N THR A 371 -16.30 -21.56 16.62
CA THR A 371 -15.86 -22.86 16.11
C THR A 371 -16.80 -23.97 16.56
N PHE A 372 -16.99 -24.99 15.73
CA PHE A 372 -17.82 -26.16 16.05
C PHE A 372 -16.99 -27.44 16.08
N GLY A 373 -17.17 -28.29 17.09
CA GLY A 373 -16.50 -29.59 17.17
C GLY A 373 -15.02 -29.52 17.61
N THR A 374 -14.18 -30.44 17.13
CA THR A 374 -12.74 -30.46 17.42
C THR A 374 -11.92 -30.63 16.14
N ALA A 375 -10.66 -30.18 16.16
CA ALA A 375 -9.76 -30.28 15.02
C ALA A 375 -9.56 -31.75 14.55
N GLU A 376 -9.46 -32.71 15.48
CA GLU A 376 -9.34 -34.13 15.15
C GLU A 376 -10.64 -34.68 14.53
N GLY A 377 -11.80 -34.22 15.02
CA GLY A 377 -13.11 -34.60 14.49
C GLY A 377 -13.26 -34.21 13.01
N HIS A 378 -12.71 -33.05 12.63
CA HIS A 378 -12.73 -32.53 11.27
C HIS A 378 -11.55 -32.99 10.41
N LYS A 379 -10.59 -33.73 10.99
CA LYS A 379 -9.38 -34.23 10.32
C LYS A 379 -8.58 -33.11 9.62
N LEU A 380 -8.44 -31.98 10.32
CA LEU A 380 -7.72 -30.82 9.81
C LEU A 380 -6.22 -31.14 9.61
N GLY A 381 -5.62 -30.52 8.59
CA GLY A 381 -4.17 -30.50 8.43
C GLY A 381 -3.48 -29.76 9.58
N GLU A 382 -2.14 -29.81 9.61
CA GLU A 382 -1.34 -29.19 10.68
C GLU A 382 -1.59 -27.67 10.81
N TYR A 383 -1.59 -26.96 9.68
CA TYR A 383 -1.79 -25.51 9.64
C TYR A 383 -3.23 -25.13 9.95
N GLU A 384 -4.18 -25.89 9.40
CA GLU A 384 -5.60 -25.74 9.66
C GLU A 384 -5.95 -26.01 11.12
N THR A 385 -5.28 -26.97 11.76
CA THR A 385 -5.44 -27.27 13.18
C THR A 385 -4.91 -26.13 14.04
N GLN A 386 -3.77 -25.54 13.70
CA GLN A 386 -3.24 -24.39 14.43
C GLN A 386 -4.18 -23.19 14.31
N LEU A 387 -4.66 -22.88 13.10
CA LEU A 387 -5.65 -21.81 12.90
C LEU A 387 -6.95 -22.06 13.67
N PHE A 388 -7.47 -23.30 13.63
CA PHE A 388 -8.67 -23.68 14.36
C PHE A 388 -8.49 -23.51 15.87
N ASN A 389 -7.37 -23.96 16.42
CA ASN A 389 -7.10 -23.90 17.85
C ASN A 389 -6.98 -22.47 18.35
N SER A 390 -6.39 -21.56 17.55
CA SER A 390 -6.35 -20.13 17.90
C SER A 390 -7.74 -19.53 18.03
N LEU A 391 -8.66 -19.91 17.15
CA LEU A 391 -10.04 -19.42 17.20
C LEU A 391 -10.91 -20.14 18.23
N ALA A 392 -10.57 -21.38 18.60
CA ALA A 392 -11.39 -22.19 19.50
C ALA A 392 -11.30 -21.76 20.97
N ASP A 393 -10.28 -20.98 21.35
CA ASP A 393 -10.09 -20.50 22.72
C ASP A 393 -11.02 -19.32 23.04
N ASP A 394 -10.89 -18.20 22.32
CA ASP A 394 -11.63 -16.96 22.57
C ASP A 394 -12.42 -16.42 21.36
N GLY A 395 -12.35 -17.10 20.21
CA GLY A 395 -13.02 -16.68 18.99
C GLY A 395 -12.34 -15.53 18.25
N GLU A 396 -11.14 -15.11 18.69
CA GLU A 396 -10.38 -14.00 18.14
C GLU A 396 -8.97 -14.48 17.73
N PHE A 397 -8.20 -13.62 17.06
CA PHE A 397 -6.79 -13.88 16.79
C PHE A 397 -5.94 -12.92 17.61
N SER A 398 -4.94 -13.46 18.33
CA SER A 398 -3.85 -12.65 18.88
C SER A 398 -2.70 -12.49 17.86
N GLN A 399 -1.88 -11.45 18.01
CA GLN A 399 -0.68 -11.28 17.17
C GLN A 399 0.27 -12.47 17.27
N GLN A 400 0.49 -12.98 18.49
CA GLN A 400 1.41 -14.10 18.74
C GLN A 400 1.01 -15.36 17.97
N GLU A 401 -0.29 -15.68 17.91
CA GLU A 401 -0.78 -16.87 17.22
C GLU A 401 -0.61 -16.77 15.71
N LEU A 402 -0.84 -15.58 15.15
CA LEU A 402 -0.66 -15.29 13.73
C LEU A 402 0.82 -15.39 13.35
N GLU A 403 1.71 -14.86 14.19
CA GLU A 403 3.16 -14.98 14.05
C GLU A 403 3.63 -16.43 14.16
N ASP A 404 3.13 -17.18 15.14
CA ASP A 404 3.48 -18.58 15.35
C ASP A 404 3.09 -19.45 14.16
N LEU A 405 1.91 -19.22 13.57
CA LEU A 405 1.46 -19.91 12.36
C LEU A 405 2.35 -19.55 11.16
N MET A 406 2.66 -18.27 10.96
CA MET A 406 3.55 -17.81 9.91
C MET A 406 4.94 -18.46 10.02
N ASN A 407 5.53 -18.43 11.22
CA ASN A 407 6.83 -19.02 11.51
C ASN A 407 6.85 -20.54 11.30
N LEU A 408 5.76 -21.23 11.67
CA LEU A 408 5.64 -22.67 11.42
C LEU A 408 5.71 -22.98 9.93
N ILE A 409 4.95 -22.24 9.10
CA ILE A 409 4.91 -22.45 7.65
C ILE A 409 6.28 -22.18 7.03
N VAL A 410 6.90 -21.03 7.36
CA VAL A 410 8.24 -20.66 6.88
C VAL A 410 9.27 -21.74 7.22
N LYS A 411 9.31 -22.20 8.48
CA LYS A 411 10.25 -23.24 8.94
C LYS A 411 10.09 -24.55 8.18
N LYS A 412 8.85 -24.93 7.85
CA LYS A 412 8.54 -26.17 7.10
C LYS A 412 8.95 -26.05 5.65
N ILE A 413 8.71 -24.90 5.02
CA ILE A 413 9.17 -24.62 3.65
C ILE A 413 10.69 -24.67 3.59
N GLN A 414 11.38 -23.99 4.51
CA GLN A 414 12.85 -24.04 4.59
C GLN A 414 13.34 -25.49 4.68
N LYS A 415 12.74 -26.32 5.54
CA LYS A 415 13.13 -27.74 5.65
C LYS A 415 12.89 -28.53 4.35
N LYS A 416 11.87 -28.20 3.57
CA LYS A 416 11.46 -28.96 2.36
C LYS A 416 12.15 -28.48 1.08
N ALA A 417 12.44 -27.19 0.98
CA ALA A 417 12.83 -26.52 -0.26
C ALA A 417 14.22 -25.85 -0.19
N TRP A 418 15.03 -26.11 0.84
CA TRP A 418 16.34 -25.48 1.05
C TRP A 418 17.34 -25.65 -0.11
N ASP A 419 17.24 -26.73 -0.90
CA ASP A 419 18.14 -27.02 -2.02
C ASP A 419 17.44 -26.97 -3.39
N CYS A 420 16.20 -26.49 -3.43
CA CYS A 420 15.39 -26.44 -4.63
C CYS A 420 15.55 -25.10 -5.36
N ASP A 421 15.46 -25.15 -6.68
CA ASP A 421 15.39 -24.00 -7.56
C ASP A 421 14.05 -23.28 -7.36
N ILE A 422 14.12 -21.98 -7.07
CA ILE A 422 12.97 -21.15 -6.73
C ILE A 422 12.04 -20.97 -7.92
N GLU A 423 12.58 -20.62 -9.08
CA GLU A 423 11.75 -20.26 -10.23
C GLU A 423 11.15 -21.51 -10.89
N GLU A 424 11.89 -22.62 -10.92
CA GLU A 424 11.38 -23.90 -11.38
C GLU A 424 10.30 -24.45 -10.43
N THR A 425 10.49 -24.31 -9.12
CA THR A 425 9.47 -24.72 -8.13
C THR A 425 8.21 -23.85 -8.23
N LYS A 426 8.33 -22.53 -8.36
CA LYS A 426 7.18 -21.64 -8.60
C LYS A 426 6.45 -22.01 -9.89
N SER A 427 7.19 -22.25 -10.97
CA SER A 427 6.62 -22.62 -12.27
C SER A 427 5.85 -23.94 -12.21
N TYR A 428 6.40 -24.94 -11.51
CA TYR A 428 5.74 -26.21 -11.26
C TYR A 428 4.39 -26.04 -10.55
N TYR A 429 4.32 -25.30 -9.45
CA TYR A 429 3.07 -25.09 -8.71
C TYR A 429 2.05 -24.22 -9.47
N ARG A 430 2.52 -23.23 -10.25
CA ARG A 430 1.65 -22.48 -11.17
C ARG A 430 1.02 -23.40 -12.22
N GLN A 431 1.81 -24.30 -12.80
CA GLN A 431 1.31 -25.28 -13.75
C GLN A 431 0.29 -26.23 -13.10
N MET A 432 0.57 -26.75 -11.90
CA MET A 432 -0.38 -27.60 -11.17
C MET A 432 -1.73 -26.91 -10.93
N MET A 433 -1.72 -25.62 -10.57
CA MET A 433 -2.95 -24.84 -10.41
C MET A 433 -3.69 -24.67 -11.73
N GLY A 434 -2.96 -24.41 -12.83
CA GLY A 434 -3.54 -24.31 -14.18
C GLY A 434 -4.18 -25.62 -14.66
N ASP A 435 -3.50 -26.76 -14.44
CA ASP A 435 -4.02 -28.08 -14.77
C ASP A 435 -5.28 -28.41 -13.93
N TRP A 436 -5.27 -28.03 -12.65
CA TRP A 436 -6.43 -28.18 -11.78
C TRP A 436 -7.61 -27.29 -12.23
N GLU A 437 -7.35 -26.04 -12.62
CA GLU A 437 -8.35 -25.11 -13.16
C GLU A 437 -9.02 -25.71 -14.41
N GLU A 438 -8.20 -26.22 -15.33
CA GLU A 438 -8.70 -26.81 -16.57
C GLU A 438 -9.60 -28.03 -16.33
N LYS A 439 -9.29 -28.80 -15.29
CA LYS A 439 -10.08 -29.99 -14.93
C LYS A 439 -11.36 -29.68 -14.17
N ASN A 440 -11.34 -28.70 -13.26
CA ASN A 440 -12.40 -28.51 -12.27
C ASN A 440 -13.29 -27.29 -12.52
N ILE A 441 -12.84 -26.31 -13.32
CA ILE A 441 -13.57 -25.07 -13.56
C ILE A 441 -14.10 -25.03 -15.01
N PRO A 442 -15.42 -24.78 -15.20
CA PRO A 442 -16.02 -24.63 -16.53
C PRO A 442 -15.35 -23.52 -17.35
N GLN A 443 -15.14 -23.75 -18.65
CA GLN A 443 -14.40 -22.82 -19.53
C GLN A 443 -14.98 -21.39 -19.51
N GLU A 444 -16.30 -21.24 -19.46
CA GLU A 444 -16.96 -19.93 -19.37
C GLU A 444 -16.63 -19.15 -18.08
N LYS A 445 -16.28 -19.85 -16.99
CA LYS A 445 -15.97 -19.24 -15.68
C LYS A 445 -14.47 -19.01 -15.47
N ARG A 446 -13.58 -19.67 -16.21
CA ARG A 446 -12.12 -19.52 -16.07
C ARG A 446 -11.64 -18.07 -16.23
N THR A 447 -12.22 -17.34 -17.18
CA THR A 447 -11.87 -15.92 -17.38
C THR A 447 -12.22 -15.09 -16.15
N GLN A 448 -13.35 -15.37 -15.49
CA GLN A 448 -13.72 -14.71 -14.25
C GLN A 448 -12.70 -15.04 -13.13
N PHE A 449 -12.33 -16.30 -12.95
CA PHE A 449 -11.33 -16.72 -11.95
C PHE A 449 -9.93 -16.17 -12.19
N ARG A 450 -9.51 -16.04 -13.45
CA ARG A 450 -8.21 -15.47 -13.80
C ARG A 450 -8.19 -13.95 -13.70
N ASN A 451 -9.34 -13.31 -13.89
CA ASN A 451 -9.51 -11.87 -13.75
C ASN A 451 -9.65 -11.48 -12.28
N GLU A 452 -10.35 -12.25 -11.45
CA GLU A 452 -10.46 -12.02 -10.02
C GLU A 452 -9.18 -12.55 -9.34
N ARG A 453 -8.21 -11.69 -8.98
CA ARG A 453 -7.00 -11.98 -8.16
C ARG A 453 -6.32 -13.36 -8.36
N SER A 454 -5.04 -13.42 -8.74
CA SER A 454 -4.20 -14.64 -8.78
C SER A 454 -4.34 -15.57 -7.56
N ASN A 455 -4.64 -15.00 -6.40
CA ASN A 455 -4.83 -15.70 -5.13
C ASN A 455 -6.17 -16.45 -5.03
N HIS A 456 -7.18 -16.11 -5.84
CA HIS A 456 -8.43 -16.87 -5.91
C HIS A 456 -8.19 -18.26 -6.48
N LEU A 457 -7.46 -18.35 -7.59
CA LEU A 457 -7.15 -19.65 -8.18
C LEU A 457 -6.41 -20.52 -7.17
N TRP A 458 -5.48 -19.94 -6.40
CA TRP A 458 -4.85 -20.62 -5.28
C TRP A 458 -5.87 -21.11 -4.25
N TYR A 459 -6.81 -20.26 -3.80
CA TYR A 459 -7.84 -20.66 -2.83
C TYR A 459 -8.64 -21.86 -3.32
N TYR A 460 -9.12 -21.82 -4.56
CA TYR A 460 -9.93 -22.90 -5.10
C TYR A 460 -9.12 -24.18 -5.31
N TRP A 461 -7.85 -24.05 -5.71
CA TRP A 461 -6.92 -25.17 -5.76
C TRP A 461 -6.65 -25.76 -4.36
N TYR A 462 -6.41 -24.91 -3.36
CA TYR A 462 -6.27 -25.31 -1.96
C TYR A 462 -7.52 -26.06 -1.49
N TYR A 463 -8.69 -25.45 -1.59
CA TYR A 463 -9.96 -26.02 -1.14
C TYR A 463 -10.26 -27.34 -1.88
N GLY A 464 -10.06 -27.38 -3.20
CA GLY A 464 -10.30 -28.56 -4.02
C GLY A 464 -9.33 -29.73 -3.81
N ASN A 465 -8.18 -29.51 -3.17
CA ASN A 465 -7.21 -30.56 -2.86
C ASN A 465 -7.29 -31.06 -1.41
N GLN A 466 -8.27 -30.60 -0.62
CA GLN A 466 -8.44 -31.07 0.76
C GLN A 466 -9.10 -32.46 0.78
N PRO A 467 -8.43 -33.51 1.32
CA PRO A 467 -8.88 -34.89 1.19
C PRO A 467 -10.24 -35.23 1.83
N HIS A 468 -10.77 -34.35 2.68
CA HIS A 468 -11.96 -34.58 3.49
C HIS A 468 -13.03 -33.50 3.36
N TRP A 469 -12.83 -32.54 2.47
CA TRP A 469 -13.75 -31.42 2.30
C TRP A 469 -14.61 -31.63 1.06
N ASN A 470 -15.88 -31.25 1.15
CA ASN A 470 -16.83 -31.36 0.05
C ASN A 470 -16.75 -30.13 -0.84
N TYR A 471 -15.63 -30.02 -1.57
CA TYR A 471 -15.46 -28.94 -2.53
C TYR A 471 -16.66 -28.86 -3.48
N ARG A 472 -17.36 -27.73 -3.37
CA ARG A 472 -18.36 -27.31 -4.35
C ARG A 472 -18.00 -25.91 -4.76
N TYR A 473 -17.94 -25.71 -6.06
CA TYR A 473 -17.79 -24.38 -6.59
C TYR A 473 -18.94 -23.48 -6.09
N ASN A 474 -18.56 -22.32 -5.56
CA ASN A 474 -19.45 -21.27 -5.11
C ASN A 474 -18.85 -19.92 -5.51
N ASP A 475 -19.70 -18.96 -5.89
CA ASP A 475 -19.35 -17.59 -6.31
C ASP A 475 -18.95 -16.70 -5.11
N ARG A 476 -18.53 -17.30 -4.00
CA ARG A 476 -18.15 -16.59 -2.78
C ARG A 476 -16.72 -16.08 -2.91
N ASN A 477 -16.51 -14.80 -2.59
CA ASN A 477 -15.19 -14.19 -2.51
C ASN A 477 -14.39 -14.80 -1.33
N PRO A 478 -13.29 -15.54 -1.56
CA PRO A 478 -12.50 -16.16 -0.49
C PRO A 478 -11.54 -15.20 0.22
N HIS A 479 -11.47 -13.94 -0.22
CA HIS A 479 -10.69 -12.87 0.43
C HIS A 479 -11.59 -11.90 1.20
N GLU A 480 -12.84 -12.27 1.48
CA GLU A 480 -13.83 -11.44 2.16
C GLU A 480 -13.38 -10.96 3.55
N TYR A 481 -12.51 -11.70 4.23
CA TYR A 481 -12.02 -11.41 5.58
C TYR A 481 -10.62 -10.79 5.62
N GLU A 482 -10.00 -10.52 4.47
CA GLU A 482 -8.60 -10.10 4.40
C GLU A 482 -8.31 -8.83 5.22
N TYR A 483 -9.23 -7.86 5.19
CA TYR A 483 -9.10 -6.59 5.91
C TYR A 483 -9.39 -6.73 7.42
N ASP A 484 -10.22 -7.69 7.78
CA ASP A 484 -10.70 -7.88 9.14
C ASP A 484 -9.74 -8.72 10.00
N ILE A 485 -8.76 -9.38 9.38
CA ILE A 485 -7.71 -10.13 10.06
C ILE A 485 -6.77 -9.15 10.78
N PRO A 486 -6.72 -9.16 12.13
CA PRO A 486 -6.02 -8.16 12.93
C PRO A 486 -4.54 -8.49 13.00
N ILE A 487 -3.79 -8.37 11.90
CA ILE A 487 -2.32 -8.47 11.91
C ILE A 487 -1.74 -7.07 11.95
N ASP A 488 -0.98 -6.80 13.00
CA ASP A 488 -0.12 -5.63 13.15
C ASP A 488 1.22 -5.91 12.46
N MET A 489 1.51 -5.16 11.41
CA MET A 489 2.69 -5.38 10.57
C MET A 489 3.91 -4.59 11.08
N ASP A 490 3.74 -3.71 12.08
CA ASP A 490 4.80 -2.84 12.60
C ASP A 490 5.80 -3.60 13.48
N HIS A 491 5.42 -4.77 14.01
CA HIS A 491 6.28 -5.66 14.80
C HIS A 491 6.87 -6.83 14.00
N LEU A 492 6.41 -7.06 12.76
CA LEU A 492 6.96 -8.05 11.83
C LEU A 492 8.25 -7.53 11.18
N SER A 493 9.21 -7.10 12.00
CA SER A 493 10.59 -7.36 11.65
C SER A 493 10.68 -8.87 11.56
N ALA A 494 10.94 -9.44 10.38
CA ALA A 494 11.37 -10.82 10.30
C ALA A 494 12.34 -11.01 11.47
N PRO A 495 12.08 -11.93 12.42
CA PRO A 495 13.12 -12.24 13.38
C PRO A 495 14.33 -12.54 12.51
N SER A 496 15.51 -12.05 12.88
CA SER A 496 16.74 -12.56 12.32
C SER A 496 16.72 -14.07 12.58
N LEU A 497 16.08 -14.81 11.68
CA LEU A 497 15.80 -16.22 11.76
C LEU A 497 17.09 -16.87 11.32
N ASP A 498 18.07 -16.79 12.22
CA ASP A 498 19.32 -17.51 12.17
C ASP A 498 19.06 -18.99 12.51
N ILE A 499 18.05 -19.58 11.86
CA ILE A 499 17.68 -21.00 11.98
C ILE A 499 18.68 -21.88 11.20
N MET A 500 19.69 -21.28 10.56
CA MET A 500 20.85 -22.00 10.06
C MET A 500 21.76 -22.57 11.16
N GLU A 501 21.43 -22.40 12.44
CA GLU A 501 22.14 -23.08 13.55
C GLU A 501 21.82 -24.59 13.67
N ASN A 502 20.72 -25.11 13.12
CA ASN A 502 20.26 -26.48 13.47
C ASN A 502 20.35 -27.54 12.36
N ILE A 503 20.97 -27.26 11.20
CA ILE A 503 21.07 -28.25 10.10
C ILE A 503 22.50 -28.68 9.75
N ASN A 504 23.53 -27.98 10.22
CA ASN A 504 24.90 -28.32 9.84
C ASN A 504 25.62 -29.09 10.95
N VAL A 505 25.55 -30.42 10.89
CA VAL A 505 26.37 -31.36 11.67
C VAL A 505 27.89 -31.09 11.50
N CYS A 506 28.29 -30.38 10.44
CA CYS A 506 29.66 -29.89 10.23
C CYS A 506 29.93 -28.47 10.80
N HIS A 507 28.89 -27.66 11.06
CA HIS A 507 29.01 -26.35 11.71
C HIS A 507 29.18 -26.51 13.21
N ASP A 508 28.48 -27.43 13.88
CA ASP A 508 28.65 -27.65 15.33
C ASP A 508 30.06 -28.06 15.72
N ALA A 509 30.75 -28.86 14.90
CA ALA A 509 32.14 -29.23 15.16
C ALA A 509 33.09 -28.03 15.03
N CYS A 510 32.86 -27.13 14.07
CA CYS A 510 33.64 -25.91 13.87
C CYS A 510 33.28 -24.80 14.87
N HIS A 511 31.99 -24.60 15.15
CA HIS A 511 31.47 -23.63 16.10
C HIS A 511 31.87 -24.02 17.52
N SER A 512 31.79 -25.31 17.90
CA SER A 512 32.30 -25.78 19.19
C SER A 512 33.82 -25.61 19.30
N ALA A 513 34.58 -25.82 18.23
CA ALA A 513 36.03 -25.59 18.24
C ALA A 513 36.38 -24.09 18.34
N CYS A 514 35.66 -23.22 17.64
CA CYS A 514 35.83 -21.76 17.68
C CYS A 514 35.31 -21.14 18.99
N HIS A 515 34.12 -21.53 19.49
CA HIS A 515 33.63 -21.14 20.80
C HIS A 515 34.53 -21.67 21.90
N SER A 516 35.02 -22.92 21.84
CA SER A 516 35.98 -23.40 22.84
C SER A 516 37.28 -22.62 22.80
N ALA A 517 37.78 -22.24 21.62
CA ALA A 517 38.98 -21.42 21.48
C ALA A 517 38.77 -19.98 21.99
N CYS A 518 37.65 -19.33 21.64
CA CYS A 518 37.30 -17.97 22.10
C CYS A 518 36.96 -17.94 23.59
N HIS A 519 36.19 -18.90 24.10
CA HIS A 519 35.83 -18.99 25.52
C HIS A 519 37.06 -19.34 26.36
N SER A 520 37.98 -20.18 25.86
CA SER A 520 39.28 -20.44 26.51
C SER A 520 40.19 -19.21 26.48
N ALA A 521 40.22 -18.44 25.38
CA ALA A 521 40.99 -17.21 25.28
C ALA A 521 40.45 -16.11 26.20
N CYS A 522 39.12 -15.94 26.26
CA CYS A 522 38.44 -15.02 27.17
C CYS A 522 38.55 -15.44 28.64
N HIS A 523 38.39 -16.73 28.98
CA HIS A 523 38.64 -17.22 30.35
C HIS A 523 40.11 -17.07 30.75
N SER A 524 41.06 -17.31 29.85
CA SER A 524 42.50 -17.14 30.13
C SER A 524 42.85 -15.67 30.34
N ALA A 525 42.27 -14.76 29.55
CA ALA A 525 42.44 -13.32 29.71
C ALA A 525 41.81 -12.81 31.02
N CYS A 526 40.62 -13.28 31.39
CA CYS A 526 39.96 -12.95 32.65
C CYS A 526 40.67 -13.54 33.88
N HIS A 527 41.17 -14.79 33.81
CA HIS A 527 41.98 -15.37 34.89
C HIS A 527 43.33 -14.64 35.04
N SER A 528 43.97 -14.24 33.94
CA SER A 528 45.23 -13.48 33.99
C SER A 528 45.04 -12.07 34.57
N ALA A 529 43.91 -11.42 34.26
CA ALA A 529 43.54 -10.12 34.81
C ALA A 529 43.22 -10.19 36.31
N CYS A 530 42.50 -11.24 36.75
CA CYS A 530 42.21 -11.47 38.17
C CYS A 530 43.46 -11.85 38.98
N HIS A 531 44.36 -12.69 38.45
CA HIS A 531 45.63 -12.97 39.12
C HIS A 531 46.55 -11.75 39.19
N SER A 532 46.52 -10.86 38.19
CA SER A 532 47.29 -9.60 38.24
C SER A 532 46.76 -8.63 39.31
N ALA A 533 45.45 -8.65 39.57
CA ALA A 533 44.79 -7.77 40.55
C ALA A 533 44.83 -8.31 42.00
N CYS A 534 45.08 -9.61 42.22
CA CYS A 534 45.10 -10.22 43.55
C CYS A 534 46.50 -10.39 44.18
N VAL A 535 47.60 -9.94 43.55
CA VAL A 535 48.96 -10.00 44.13
C VAL A 535 49.63 -8.63 44.32
N SER A 536 48.88 -7.52 44.23
CA SER A 536 49.44 -6.17 44.47
C SER A 536 48.66 -5.37 45.52
N GLY A 537 48.26 -6.04 46.60
CA GLY A 537 47.69 -5.42 47.81
C GLY A 537 48.54 -5.73 49.04
N GLY A 538 49.87 -5.54 48.94
CA GLY A 538 50.79 -5.55 50.07
C GLY A 538 50.85 -4.17 50.73
N SER A 539 50.76 -4.16 52.06
CA SER A 539 50.85 -3.01 52.97
C SER A 539 51.95 -2.00 52.66
N HIS A 540 51.61 -0.70 52.69
CA HIS A 540 52.32 0.39 53.38
C HIS A 540 51.31 1.50 53.73
#